data_AF-A0A3M1MWH3-F1
#
_entry.id   AF-A0A3M1MWH3-F1
#
_cell.length_a   1.000
_cell.length_b   1.000
_cell.length_c   1.000
_cell.angle_alpha   90.00
_cell.angle_beta   90.00
_cell.angle_gamma   90.00
#
_symmetry.space_group_name_H-M   'P 1'
#
loop_
_entity.id
_entity.type
_entity.pdbx_description
1 polymer ?
#
loop_
_entity_poly.entity_id
_entity_poly.type
_entity_poly.pdbx_seq_one_letter_code
_entity_poly.pdbx_strand_id
1 'polypeptide(L)'
;NLQSFTMDCIDCHNRPTHQFESAQQAIDRRMATGLIPRELPFVKKLGLELLEKDYKDRDNANVAIATGLRQFYANEANGGPYDAALVTRAIRGLQEAWSANIFPRMNVTWNSTIDHLGHGRDFDRGCARCHDGRHTTDDGTAISSDCDSCHLVLADREIAPQLVERLRNRKD
;
A
#
# COMPACT_ATOMS: atom_id res chain seq x y z
N ASN A 1 4.19 36.36 28.05
CA ASN A 1 3.11 36.29 27.04
C ASN A 1 3.35 35.10 26.14
N LEU A 2 2.73 33.96 26.42
CA LEU A 2 2.73 32.80 25.52
C LEU A 2 1.60 32.99 24.49
N GLN A 3 1.90 32.73 23.22
CA GLN A 3 0.93 32.79 22.13
C GLN A 3 -0.12 31.69 22.34
N SER A 4 -1.41 32.06 22.32
CA SER A 4 -2.52 31.10 22.35
C SER A 4 -2.84 30.64 20.94
N PHE A 5 -2.92 29.33 20.76
CA PHE A 5 -3.39 28.70 19.52
C PHE A 5 -4.61 27.82 19.82
N THR A 6 -5.55 27.77 18.89
CA THR A 6 -6.76 26.94 19.01
C THR A 6 -6.41 25.50 18.66
N MET A 7 -6.48 24.61 19.66
CA MET A 7 -6.36 23.17 19.47
C MET A 7 -7.34 22.67 18.41
N ASP A 8 -6.85 21.90 17.44
CA ASP A 8 -7.65 21.19 16.46
C ASP A 8 -7.45 19.66 16.56
N CYS A 9 -8.21 18.91 15.74
CA CYS A 9 -8.22 17.46 15.77
C CYS A 9 -6.84 16.82 15.57
N ILE A 10 -5.93 17.45 14.82
CA ILE A 10 -4.60 16.91 14.48
C ILE A 10 -3.62 16.99 15.65
N ASP A 11 -3.89 17.85 16.64
CA ASP A 11 -3.07 17.97 17.85
C ASP A 11 -3.26 16.80 18.81
N CYS A 12 -4.44 16.18 18.76
CA CYS A 12 -4.79 14.98 19.52
C CYS A 12 -4.84 13.70 18.68
N HIS A 13 -5.04 13.80 17.36
CA HIS A 13 -5.02 12.70 16.38
C HIS A 13 -3.87 12.86 15.38
N ASN A 14 -2.68 12.96 15.91
CA ASN A 14 -1.40 13.07 15.20
C ASN A 14 -0.94 11.76 14.53
N ARG A 15 -1.87 10.89 14.08
CA ARG A 15 -1.52 9.68 13.34
C ARG A 15 -2.19 9.57 11.96
N PRO A 16 -1.74 10.37 10.99
CA PRO A 16 -1.56 9.90 9.63
C PRO A 16 -0.06 9.66 9.43
N THR A 17 0.42 8.44 9.74
CA THR A 17 1.67 8.02 9.11
C THR A 17 1.36 7.86 7.63
N HIS A 18 2.13 8.49 6.75
CA HIS A 18 1.99 8.20 5.33
C HIS A 18 2.32 6.72 5.11
N GLN A 19 1.34 5.92 4.69
CA GLN A 19 1.54 4.50 4.44
C GLN A 19 2.23 4.38 3.07
N PHE A 20 3.51 4.03 3.08
CA PHE A 20 4.26 3.74 1.88
C PHE A 20 3.90 2.34 1.39
N GLU A 21 3.17 2.30 0.29
CA GLU A 21 2.70 1.10 -0.38
C GLU A 21 3.84 0.51 -1.24
N SER A 22 3.80 -0.80 -1.51
CA SER A 22 4.55 -1.33 -2.66
C SER A 22 3.94 -0.83 -3.96
N ALA A 23 4.70 -0.84 -5.07
CA ALA A 23 4.19 -0.46 -6.38
C ALA A 23 2.92 -1.25 -6.75
N GLN A 24 2.91 -2.55 -6.45
CA GLN A 24 1.75 -3.41 -6.65
C GLN A 24 0.53 -2.97 -5.83
N GLN A 25 0.71 -2.73 -4.52
CA GLN A 25 -0.38 -2.29 -3.65
C GLN A 25 -0.93 -0.93 -4.09
N ALA A 26 -0.05 0.00 -4.45
CA ALA A 26 -0.42 1.34 -4.90
C ALA A 26 -1.27 1.31 -6.18
N ILE A 27 -0.93 0.42 -7.12
CA ILE A 27 -1.71 0.19 -8.35
C ILE A 27 -3.03 -0.52 -8.02
N ASP A 28 -2.98 -1.62 -7.26
CA ASP A 28 -4.16 -2.42 -6.93
C ASP A 28 -5.24 -1.60 -6.22
N ARG A 29 -4.84 -0.77 -5.25
CA ARG A 29 -5.74 0.15 -4.55
C ARG A 29 -6.40 1.12 -5.52
N ARG A 30 -5.63 1.75 -6.41
CA ARG A 30 -6.15 2.72 -7.37
C ARG A 30 -7.06 2.08 -8.42
N MET A 31 -6.76 0.85 -8.83
CA MET A 31 -7.66 0.04 -9.66
C MET A 31 -8.93 -0.36 -8.91
N ALA A 32 -8.86 -0.64 -7.60
CA ALA A 32 -10.03 -0.94 -6.77
C ALA A 32 -10.95 0.26 -6.59
N THR A 33 -10.39 1.46 -6.46
CA THR A 33 -11.14 2.72 -6.35
C THR A 33 -11.58 3.31 -7.69
N GLY A 34 -11.24 2.67 -8.83
CA GLY A 34 -11.59 3.16 -10.17
C GLY A 34 -10.75 4.34 -10.69
N LEU A 35 -9.71 4.77 -9.96
CA LEU A 35 -8.78 5.80 -10.39
C LEU A 35 -7.91 5.34 -11.56
N ILE A 36 -7.54 4.05 -11.60
CA ILE A 36 -6.95 3.40 -12.76
C ILE A 36 -8.04 2.53 -13.41
N PRO A 37 -8.42 2.79 -14.67
CA PRO A 37 -9.44 2.01 -15.37
C PRO A 37 -8.97 0.57 -15.57
N ARG A 38 -9.86 -0.39 -15.27
CA ARG A 38 -9.60 -1.84 -15.42
C ARG A 38 -9.83 -2.33 -16.84
N GLU A 39 -10.48 -1.51 -17.66
CA GLU A 39 -10.83 -1.76 -19.05
C GLU A 39 -9.60 -1.72 -19.97
N LEU A 40 -8.52 -1.05 -19.55
CA LEU A 40 -7.27 -1.01 -20.29
C LEU A 40 -6.50 -2.33 -20.12
N PRO A 41 -6.26 -3.10 -21.21
CA PRO A 41 -5.49 -4.32 -21.13
C PRO A 41 -4.08 -4.06 -20.60
N PHE A 42 -3.57 -4.99 -19.80
CA PHE A 42 -2.21 -4.96 -19.24
C PHE A 42 -1.86 -3.73 -18.37
N VAL A 43 -2.83 -2.89 -18.00
CA VAL A 43 -2.55 -1.64 -17.27
C VAL A 43 -1.78 -1.84 -15.97
N LYS A 44 -2.05 -2.93 -15.25
CA LYS A 44 -1.30 -3.29 -14.04
C LYS A 44 0.15 -3.66 -14.34
N LYS A 45 0.37 -4.51 -15.34
CA LYS A 45 1.71 -4.96 -15.75
C LYS A 45 2.55 -3.77 -16.22
N LEU A 46 2.02 -2.99 -17.16
CA LEU A 46 2.69 -1.80 -17.68
C LEU A 46 2.92 -0.75 -16.59
N GLY A 47 1.94 -0.58 -15.69
CA GLY A 47 2.08 0.27 -14.51
C GLY A 47 3.27 -0.14 -13.65
N LEU A 48 3.40 -1.42 -13.30
CA LEU A 48 4.56 -1.92 -12.54
C LEU A 48 5.88 -1.63 -13.26
N GLU A 49 5.98 -1.99 -14.53
CA GLU A 49 7.18 -1.76 -15.35
C GLU A 49 7.59 -0.28 -15.43
N LEU A 50 6.63 0.65 -15.40
CA LEU A 50 6.89 2.08 -15.45
C LEU A 50 7.17 2.67 -14.06
N LEU A 51 6.50 2.19 -13.01
CA LEU A 51 6.65 2.71 -11.66
C LEU A 51 7.97 2.28 -11.00
N GLU A 52 8.49 1.10 -11.34
CA GLU A 52 9.70 0.52 -10.75
C GLU A 52 11.00 1.01 -11.41
N LYS A 53 10.93 1.89 -12.40
CA LYS A 53 12.11 2.53 -12.99
C LYS A 53 12.69 3.59 -12.05
N ASP A 54 14.01 3.75 -12.13
CA ASP A 54 14.72 4.80 -11.42
C ASP A 54 14.54 6.15 -12.12
N TYR A 55 13.82 7.06 -11.46
CA TYR A 55 13.65 8.44 -11.90
C TYR A 55 14.38 9.38 -10.94
N LYS A 56 15.05 10.38 -11.52
CA LYS A 56 15.76 11.42 -10.77
C LYS A 56 14.83 12.22 -9.87
N ASP A 57 13.66 12.59 -10.39
CA ASP A 57 12.67 13.41 -9.72
C ASP A 57 11.26 13.12 -10.25
N ARG A 58 10.30 13.82 -9.65
CA ARG A 58 8.88 13.68 -9.93
C ARG A 58 8.53 14.09 -11.37
N ASP A 59 9.19 15.09 -11.92
CA ASP A 59 8.86 15.59 -13.26
C ASP A 59 9.32 14.58 -14.32
N ASN A 60 10.52 14.03 -14.15
CA ASN A 60 11.01 12.94 -14.99
C ASN A 60 10.10 11.71 -14.92
N ALA A 61 9.68 11.30 -13.71
CA ALA A 61 8.75 10.19 -13.52
C ALA A 61 7.41 10.45 -14.23
N ASN A 62 6.83 11.63 -14.04
CA ASN A 62 5.55 12.00 -14.63
C ASN A 62 5.58 11.96 -16.16
N VAL A 63 6.63 12.52 -16.77
CA VAL A 63 6.79 12.51 -18.23
C VAL A 63 6.98 11.09 -18.75
N ALA A 64 7.82 10.28 -18.10
CA ALA A 64 8.08 8.91 -18.53
C ALA A 64 6.85 8.01 -18.42
N ILE A 65 6.11 8.07 -17.31
CA ILE A 65 4.85 7.32 -17.11
C ILE A 65 3.84 7.72 -18.19
N ALA A 66 3.62 9.02 -18.41
CA ALA A 66 2.67 9.50 -19.40
C ALA A 66 3.05 9.06 -20.82
N THR A 67 4.33 9.14 -21.16
CA THR A 67 4.85 8.75 -22.47
C THR A 67 4.70 7.25 -22.69
N GLY A 68 5.10 6.43 -21.71
CA GLY A 68 5.01 4.98 -21.79
C GLY A 68 3.58 4.48 -21.99
N LEU A 69 2.60 5.00 -21.26
CA LEU A 69 1.20 4.63 -21.45
C LEU A 69 0.66 5.07 -22.81
N ARG A 70 0.93 6.31 -23.23
CA ARG A 70 0.45 6.81 -24.53
C ARG A 70 1.03 5.99 -25.68
N GLN A 71 2.33 5.67 -25.64
CA GLN A 71 2.98 4.86 -26.66
C GLN A 71 2.42 3.44 -26.68
N PHE A 72 2.25 2.80 -25.52
CA PHE A 72 1.73 1.44 -25.45
C PHE A 72 0.32 1.34 -26.02
N TYR A 73 -0.58 2.24 -25.61
CA TYR A 73 -2.00 2.22 -25.99
C TYR A 73 -2.30 2.87 -27.34
N ALA A 74 -1.35 3.58 -27.97
CA ALA A 74 -1.48 4.03 -29.35
C ALA A 74 -1.00 2.97 -30.36
N ASN A 75 -0.22 1.98 -29.92
CA ASN A 75 0.39 0.99 -30.79
C ASN A 75 -0.60 -0.12 -31.19
N GLU A 76 -0.80 -0.30 -32.50
CA GLU A 76 -1.67 -1.35 -33.06
C GLU A 76 -1.22 -2.77 -32.69
N ALA A 77 0.09 -3.00 -32.54
CA ALA A 77 0.63 -4.30 -32.12
C ALA A 77 0.18 -4.70 -30.70
N ASN A 78 -0.21 -3.71 -29.88
CA ASN A 78 -0.77 -3.93 -28.55
C ASN A 78 -2.31 -3.89 -28.53
N GLY A 79 -2.97 -3.78 -29.69
CA GLY A 79 -4.42 -3.69 -29.83
C GLY A 79 -4.99 -2.27 -29.75
N GLY A 80 -4.15 -1.23 -29.88
CA GLY A 80 -4.60 0.17 -29.96
C GLY A 80 -5.20 0.56 -31.32
N PRO A 81 -5.71 1.80 -31.45
CA PRO A 81 -5.75 2.84 -30.42
C PRO A 81 -6.86 2.62 -29.39
N TYR A 82 -6.54 2.81 -28.12
CA TYR A 82 -7.53 2.80 -27.04
C TYR A 82 -8.09 4.21 -26.77
N ASP A 83 -9.20 4.29 -26.03
CA ASP A 83 -9.83 5.55 -25.62
C ASP A 83 -8.84 6.46 -24.87
N ALA A 84 -8.59 7.64 -25.44
CA ALA A 84 -7.67 8.64 -24.89
C ALA A 84 -8.07 9.12 -23.49
N ALA A 85 -9.36 9.15 -23.16
CA ALA A 85 -9.84 9.50 -21.82
C ALA A 85 -9.48 8.41 -20.80
N LEU A 86 -9.64 7.13 -21.17
CA LEU A 86 -9.22 6.00 -20.33
C LEU A 86 -7.70 6.05 -20.09
N VAL A 87 -6.91 6.24 -21.15
CA VAL A 87 -5.45 6.34 -21.05
C VAL A 87 -5.04 7.52 -20.15
N THR A 88 -5.69 8.68 -20.30
CA THR A 88 -5.40 9.87 -19.48
C THR A 88 -5.72 9.62 -18.00
N ARG A 89 -6.82 8.93 -17.68
CA ARG A 89 -7.13 8.55 -16.29
C ARG A 89 -6.08 7.59 -15.72
N ALA A 90 -5.67 6.59 -16.49
CA ALA A 90 -4.63 5.65 -16.07
C ALA A 90 -3.29 6.35 -15.80
N ILE A 91 -2.89 7.29 -16.66
CA ILE A 91 -1.68 8.11 -16.47
C ILE A 91 -1.75 8.84 -15.14
N ARG A 92 -2.85 9.55 -14.87
CA ARG A 92 -3.01 10.29 -13.62
C ARG A 92 -2.94 9.35 -12.41
N GLY A 93 -3.65 8.22 -12.45
CA GLY A 93 -3.62 7.24 -11.37
C GLY A 93 -2.22 6.70 -11.08
N LEU A 94 -1.43 6.39 -12.11
CA LEU A 94 -0.05 5.92 -11.93
C LEU A 94 0.89 7.02 -11.45
N GLN A 95 0.76 8.25 -11.95
CA GLN A 95 1.54 9.40 -11.46
C GLN A 95 1.24 9.70 -9.99
N GLU A 96 -0.03 9.59 -9.57
CA GLU A 96 -0.44 9.70 -8.17
C GLU A 96 0.09 8.54 -7.33
N ALA A 97 0.16 7.32 -7.87
CA ALA A 97 0.78 6.17 -7.22
C ALA A 97 2.26 6.42 -6.93
N TRP A 98 2.99 6.89 -7.93
CA TRP A 98 4.41 7.21 -7.79
C TRP A 98 4.63 8.36 -6.80
N SER A 99 3.91 9.47 -6.99
CA SER A 99 4.09 10.69 -6.20
C SER A 99 3.70 10.51 -4.73
N ALA A 100 2.79 9.58 -4.43
CA ALA A 100 2.46 9.25 -3.06
C ALA A 100 3.58 8.45 -2.38
N ASN A 101 4.39 7.67 -3.10
CA ASN A 101 5.28 6.69 -2.46
C ASN A 101 6.77 6.97 -2.62
N ILE A 102 7.16 7.82 -3.59
CA ILE A 102 8.56 8.07 -3.92
C ILE A 102 8.95 9.51 -3.58
N PHE A 103 9.95 9.65 -2.70
CA PHE A 103 10.52 10.93 -2.30
C PHE A 103 12.05 10.88 -2.46
N PRO A 104 12.57 11.16 -3.68
CA PRO A 104 14.00 10.97 -3.98
C PRO A 104 14.93 11.76 -3.07
N ARG A 105 14.57 13.00 -2.70
CA ARG A 105 15.36 13.83 -1.77
C ARG A 105 15.47 13.26 -0.36
N MET A 106 14.56 12.37 0.02
CA MET A 106 14.54 11.70 1.33
C MET A 106 15.04 10.26 1.23
N ASN A 107 15.51 9.82 0.05
CA ASN A 107 15.88 8.43 -0.24
C ASN A 107 14.75 7.43 0.07
N VAL A 108 13.50 7.86 -0.10
CA VAL A 108 12.32 6.99 0.06
C VAL A 108 11.94 6.44 -1.31
N THR A 109 11.97 5.13 -1.42
CA THR A 109 11.62 4.38 -2.64
C THR A 109 10.68 3.21 -2.31
N TRP A 110 10.27 2.45 -3.31
CA TRP A 110 9.43 1.27 -3.13
C TRP A 110 10.04 0.31 -2.11
N ASN A 111 9.26 -0.05 -1.09
CA ASN A 111 9.67 -0.95 -0.01
C ASN A 111 10.88 -0.46 0.81
N SER A 112 11.22 0.84 0.80
CA SER A 112 12.30 1.38 1.64
C SER A 112 11.91 1.58 3.11
N THR A 113 10.61 1.58 3.40
CA THR A 113 10.07 1.68 4.76
C THR A 113 9.31 0.42 5.13
N ILE A 114 9.49 0.00 6.38
CA ILE A 114 8.85 -1.21 6.91
C ILE A 114 7.52 -0.83 7.55
N ASP A 115 6.46 -1.56 7.21
CA ASP A 115 5.20 -1.54 7.96
C ASP A 115 5.25 -2.65 9.02
N HIS A 116 5.02 -2.29 10.28
CA HIS A 116 5.00 -3.21 11.41
C HIS A 116 3.57 -3.61 11.83
N LEU A 117 2.55 -3.27 11.03
CA LEU A 117 1.18 -3.66 11.28
C LEU A 117 0.92 -5.13 10.90
N GLY A 118 0.45 -5.90 11.89
CA GLY A 118 0.05 -7.30 11.71
C GLY A 118 1.23 -8.26 11.49
N HIS A 119 0.93 -9.43 10.91
CA HIS A 119 1.93 -10.43 10.52
C HIS A 119 2.72 -10.05 9.25
N GLY A 120 2.46 -8.86 8.67
CA GLY A 120 3.20 -8.32 7.53
C GLY A 120 3.26 -9.22 6.27
N ARG A 121 4.02 -8.77 5.27
CA ARG A 121 4.52 -9.64 4.18
C ARG A 121 5.78 -10.40 4.60
N ASP A 122 6.51 -9.81 5.54
CA ASP A 122 7.70 -10.34 6.18
C ASP A 122 7.26 -10.82 7.57
N PHE A 123 6.91 -12.09 7.72
CA PHE A 123 6.30 -12.67 8.95
C PHE A 123 7.14 -12.46 10.22
N ASP A 124 8.44 -12.22 10.05
CA ASP A 124 9.42 -11.85 11.08
C ASP A 124 9.32 -10.37 11.53
N ARG A 125 8.42 -9.59 10.92
CA ARG A 125 8.20 -8.17 11.20
C ARG A 125 6.81 -7.94 11.81
N GLY A 126 6.67 -6.84 12.53
CA GLY A 126 5.46 -6.57 13.33
C GLY A 126 5.57 -7.18 14.72
N CYS A 127 4.55 -7.89 15.18
CA CYS A 127 4.50 -8.47 16.53
C CYS A 127 5.66 -9.46 16.78
N ALA A 128 5.95 -10.31 15.78
CA ALA A 128 7.00 -11.33 15.88
C ALA A 128 8.41 -10.74 16.11
N ARG A 129 8.64 -9.45 15.80
CA ARG A 129 9.92 -8.78 16.06
C ARG A 129 10.36 -8.88 17.52
N CYS A 130 9.42 -8.87 18.46
CA CYS A 130 9.71 -9.00 19.89
C CYS A 130 9.20 -10.32 20.48
N HIS A 131 8.20 -10.92 19.84
CA HIS A 131 7.52 -12.13 20.31
C HIS A 131 8.02 -13.41 19.61
N ASP A 132 9.24 -13.40 19.05
CA ASP A 132 9.88 -14.55 18.39
C ASP A 132 10.60 -15.50 19.37
N GLY A 133 10.53 -15.21 20.67
CA GLY A 133 11.22 -15.98 21.70
C GLY A 133 12.72 -15.68 21.83
N ARG A 134 13.27 -14.72 21.06
CA ARG A 134 14.70 -14.35 21.13
C ARG A 134 15.00 -13.24 22.14
N HIS A 135 13.97 -12.58 22.65
CA HIS A 135 14.08 -11.53 23.65
C HIS A 135 13.81 -12.12 25.04
N THR A 136 14.88 -12.49 25.74
CA THR A 136 14.83 -13.17 27.04
C THR A 136 15.46 -12.35 28.16
N THR A 137 14.91 -12.45 29.36
CA THR A 137 15.56 -11.99 30.60
C THR A 137 16.76 -12.88 30.96
N ASP A 138 17.58 -12.43 31.91
CA ASP A 138 18.78 -13.15 32.36
C ASP A 138 18.47 -14.56 32.92
N ASP A 139 17.25 -14.77 33.43
CA ASP A 139 16.75 -16.06 33.91
C ASP A 139 16.14 -16.96 32.81
N GLY A 140 16.13 -16.50 31.56
CA GLY A 140 15.65 -17.25 30.40
C GLY A 140 14.17 -17.08 30.05
N THR A 141 13.43 -16.21 30.76
CA THR A 141 12.03 -15.93 30.44
C THR A 141 11.91 -15.10 29.17
N ALA A 142 11.24 -15.61 28.14
CA ALA A 142 11.01 -14.89 26.89
C ALA A 142 9.74 -14.03 26.94
N ILE A 143 9.68 -12.99 26.10
CA ILE A 143 8.42 -12.29 25.81
C ILE A 143 7.41 -13.31 25.24
N SER A 144 6.25 -13.44 25.88
CA SER A 144 5.22 -14.43 25.51
C SER A 144 4.79 -14.28 24.06
N SER A 145 4.83 -15.34 23.27
CA SER A 145 4.29 -15.38 21.90
C SER A 145 2.79 -15.71 21.86
N ASP A 146 2.07 -15.52 22.97
CA ASP A 146 0.63 -15.73 23.04
C ASP A 146 -0.13 -14.63 22.30
N CYS A 147 -0.67 -14.97 21.14
CA CYS A 147 -1.46 -14.08 20.29
C CYS A 147 -2.72 -13.57 21.00
N ASP A 148 -3.27 -14.34 21.94
CA ASP A 148 -4.51 -14.02 22.64
C ASP A 148 -4.33 -12.88 23.65
N SER A 149 -3.07 -12.52 23.94
CA SER A 149 -2.74 -11.32 24.73
C SER A 149 -3.19 -10.02 24.06
N CYS A 150 -3.27 -9.98 22.73
CA CYS A 150 -3.64 -8.80 21.95
C CYS A 150 -4.80 -9.03 20.97
N HIS A 151 -5.08 -10.27 20.58
CA HIS A 151 -6.12 -10.61 19.63
C HIS A 151 -7.23 -11.42 20.29
N LEU A 152 -8.48 -11.10 19.94
CA LEU A 152 -9.58 -12.04 20.15
C LEU A 152 -9.70 -12.92 18.90
N VAL A 153 -9.13 -14.13 18.96
CA VAL A 153 -9.24 -15.09 17.87
C VAL A 153 -10.65 -15.65 17.83
N LEU A 154 -11.45 -15.20 16.86
CA LEU A 154 -12.86 -15.56 16.74
C LEU A 154 -13.09 -16.98 16.18
N ALA A 155 -12.10 -17.52 15.47
CA ALA A 155 -12.07 -18.90 14.97
C ALA A 155 -10.65 -19.24 14.53
N ASP A 156 -10.16 -20.43 14.89
CA ASP A 156 -8.94 -21.02 14.36
C ASP A 156 -9.18 -22.52 14.09
N ARG A 157 -8.75 -23.02 12.92
CA ARG A 157 -8.85 -24.43 12.49
C ARG A 157 -10.26 -25.05 12.48
N GLU A 158 -11.32 -24.27 12.61
CA GLU A 158 -12.70 -24.73 12.47
C GLU A 158 -13.17 -24.72 11.00
N ILE A 159 -13.84 -25.80 10.57
CA ILE A 159 -14.50 -25.85 9.27
C ILE A 159 -15.87 -25.16 9.42
N ALA A 160 -16.08 -24.07 8.67
CA ALA A 160 -17.29 -23.25 8.68
C ALA A 160 -17.71 -22.74 10.09
N PRO A 161 -16.94 -21.82 10.69
CA PRO A 161 -17.27 -21.26 12.00
C PRO A 161 -18.59 -20.48 11.94
N GLN A 162 -19.61 -20.93 12.68
CA GLN A 162 -20.94 -20.30 12.69
C GLN A 162 -20.89 -18.82 13.09
N LEU A 163 -19.92 -18.42 13.92
CA LEU A 163 -19.70 -17.02 14.29
C LEU A 163 -19.26 -16.16 13.09
N VAL A 164 -18.34 -16.67 12.27
CA VAL A 164 -17.85 -15.98 11.07
C VAL A 164 -18.97 -15.86 10.03
N GLU A 165 -19.80 -16.89 9.86
CA GLU A 165 -20.95 -16.86 8.96
C GLU A 165 -21.98 -15.80 9.40
N ARG A 166 -22.29 -15.72 10.70
CA ARG A 166 -23.18 -14.69 11.24
C ARG A 166 -22.63 -13.27 11.05
N LEU A 167 -21.32 -13.07 11.21
CA LEU A 167 -20.69 -11.76 10.98
C LEU A 167 -20.70 -11.35 9.51
N ARG A 168 -20.48 -12.27 8.56
CA ARG A 168 -20.55 -11.98 7.11
C ARG A 168 -21.96 -11.67 6.63
N ASN A 169 -22.96 -12.28 7.26
CA ASN A 169 -24.37 -12.12 6.91
C ASN A 169 -25.06 -11.00 7.69
N ARG A 170 -24.32 -10.25 8.53
CA ARG A 170 -24.85 -9.04 9.15
C ARG A 170 -25.12 -8.01 8.07
N LYS A 171 -26.41 -7.80 7.80
CA LYS A 171 -26.92 -6.62 7.11
C LYS A 171 -26.95 -5.50 8.16
N ASP A 172 -25.83 -4.83 8.29
CA ASP A 172 -25.78 -3.51 8.92
C ASP A 172 -26.23 -2.48 7.87
#